data_AF-A0A3A4PUL4-F1
#
_entry.id   AF-A0A3A4PUL4-F1
#
_cell.length_a   1.000
_cell.length_b   1.000
_cell.length_c   1.000
_cell.angle_alpha   90.00
_cell.angle_beta   90.00
_cell.angle_gamma   90.00
#
_symmetry.space_group_name_H-M   'P 1'
#
loop_
_entity.id
_entity.type
_entity.pdbx_description
1 polymer ?
#
loop_
_entity_poly.entity_id
_entity_poly.type
_entity_poly.pdbx_seq_one_letter_code
_entity_poly.pdbx_strand_id
1 'polypeptide(L)'
;MKKIEAKKKNKKHIRCVVCGRDFGSDYDDNIKAYPIYHTIKPKKLNEPCEDRFYKALLRIYLYLHEMQNSVPISRLVNDLEWLGLVLMKKDMLKWCLDRGYLYVDNLMRIEIPSEIENTCGEIFDNSNLNDPEVIERAVEMIKAALKCLTDSLKPVSPDRIPIKQFQELELGESKLYDNIDTSDVQLRSEKDGMVTARRTGANRVEVRIKSGESTRERQRLETEAENER
;
A
#
# COMPACT_ATOMS: atom_id res chain seq x y z
N MET A 1 32.32 -35.42 8.83
CA MET A 1 31.33 -34.71 9.67
C MET A 1 31.14 -33.31 9.12
N LYS A 2 30.01 -33.01 8.47
CA LYS A 2 29.71 -31.64 8.00
C LYS A 2 29.27 -30.82 9.21
N LYS A 3 30.01 -29.75 9.53
CA LYS A 3 29.58 -28.73 10.48
C LYS A 3 28.31 -28.09 9.92
N ILE A 4 27.18 -28.32 10.57
CA ILE A 4 25.98 -27.53 10.33
C ILE A 4 26.27 -26.17 10.97
N GLU A 5 26.66 -25.20 10.16
CA GLU A 5 26.76 -23.81 10.58
C GLU A 5 25.36 -23.36 10.98
N ALA A 6 25.14 -23.19 12.28
CA ALA A 6 23.95 -22.53 12.79
C ALA A 6 23.98 -21.09 12.27
N LYS A 7 23.23 -20.80 11.20
CA LYS A 7 23.00 -19.43 10.72
C LYS A 7 22.51 -18.61 11.92
N LYS A 8 23.32 -17.66 12.38
CA LYS A 8 22.93 -16.66 13.38
C LYS A 8 21.65 -16.01 12.85
N LYS A 9 20.51 -16.25 13.52
CA LYS A 9 19.27 -15.52 13.22
C LYS A 9 19.53 -14.05 13.53
N ASN A 10 19.73 -13.24 12.50
CA ASN A 10 19.87 -11.79 12.66
C ASN A 10 18.53 -11.26 13.18
N LYS A 11 18.50 -10.90 14.46
CA LYS A 11 17.35 -10.20 15.05
C LYS A 11 17.47 -8.73 14.73
N LYS A 12 16.40 -8.13 14.23
CA LYS A 12 16.30 -6.69 13.99
C LYS A 12 15.45 -6.06 15.09
N HIS A 13 15.91 -4.96 15.66
CA HIS A 13 15.09 -4.15 16.55
C HIS A 13 14.14 -3.29 15.72
N ILE A 14 12.84 -3.42 15.97
CA ILE A 14 11.77 -2.76 15.21
C ILE A 14 10.76 -2.17 16.18
N ARG A 15 10.22 -1.01 15.84
CA ARG A 15 9.10 -0.41 16.55
C ARG A 15 7.78 -0.97 16.04
N CYS A 16 6.95 -1.50 16.94
CA CYS A 16 5.64 -2.03 16.59
C CYS A 16 4.69 -0.90 16.15
N VAL A 17 4.14 -0.97 14.93
CA VAL A 17 3.22 0.08 14.45
C VAL A 17 1.88 0.10 15.17
N VAL A 18 1.53 -1.00 15.85
CA VAL A 18 0.25 -1.14 16.55
C VAL A 18 0.31 -0.49 17.93
N CYS A 19 1.31 -0.84 18.74
CA CYS A 19 1.41 -0.39 20.14
C CYS A 19 2.56 0.60 20.41
N GLY A 20 3.41 0.89 19.41
CA GLY A 20 4.54 1.82 19.53
C GLY A 20 5.75 1.29 20.32
N ARG A 21 5.68 0.09 20.89
CA ARG A 21 6.79 -0.51 21.67
C ARG A 21 7.84 -1.12 20.74
N ASP A 22 9.12 -0.99 21.13
CA ASP A 22 10.23 -1.60 20.42
C ASP A 22 10.36 -3.09 20.78
N PHE A 23 10.67 -3.94 19.80
CA PHE A 23 10.83 -5.38 19.99
C PHE A 23 11.89 -5.96 19.04
N GLY A 24 12.45 -7.11 19.42
CA GLY A 24 13.32 -7.88 18.53
C GLY A 24 12.49 -8.75 17.59
N SER A 25 12.51 -8.43 16.30
CA SER A 25 11.87 -9.20 15.25
C SER A 25 12.86 -10.19 14.62
N ASP A 26 12.38 -11.41 14.42
CA ASP A 26 13.06 -12.39 13.58
C ASP A 26 12.60 -12.18 12.13
N TYR A 27 13.44 -12.52 11.14
CA TYR A 27 13.03 -12.54 9.73
C TYR A 27 12.00 -13.65 9.52
N ASP A 28 10.89 -13.35 8.84
CA ASP A 28 9.86 -14.31 8.49
C ASP A 28 9.95 -14.65 7.01
N ASP A 29 10.39 -15.87 6.72
CA ASP A 29 10.55 -16.39 5.36
C ASP A 29 9.22 -16.46 4.60
N ASN A 30 8.08 -16.59 5.30
CA ASN A 30 6.76 -16.72 4.65
C ASN A 30 6.30 -15.41 4.02
N ILE A 31 6.71 -14.28 4.58
CA ILE A 31 6.41 -12.92 4.07
C ILE A 31 7.66 -12.21 3.56
N LYS A 32 8.80 -12.92 3.54
CA LYS A 32 10.13 -12.44 3.15
C LYS A 32 10.48 -11.07 3.76
N ALA A 33 10.19 -10.88 5.04
CA ALA A 33 10.36 -9.59 5.73
C ALA A 33 10.51 -9.75 7.23
N TYR A 34 10.95 -8.68 7.89
CA TYR A 34 10.79 -8.54 9.34
C TYR A 34 9.42 -7.92 9.64
N PRO A 35 8.53 -8.62 10.37
CA PRO A 35 7.25 -8.06 10.81
C PRO A 35 7.42 -6.73 11.56
N ILE A 36 6.49 -5.80 11.35
CA ILE A 36 6.41 -4.51 12.06
C ILE A 36 5.38 -4.52 13.20
N TYR A 37 4.97 -5.71 13.62
CA TYR A 37 4.04 -5.94 14.71
C TYR A 37 4.54 -7.12 15.56
N HIS A 38 4.09 -7.19 16.81
CA HIS A 38 4.36 -8.35 17.65
C HIS A 38 3.68 -9.58 17.05
N THR A 39 4.48 -10.49 16.49
CA THR A 39 4.01 -11.82 16.10
C THR A 39 3.70 -12.62 17.36
N ILE A 40 2.60 -13.37 17.33
CA ILE A 40 2.20 -14.20 18.47
C ILE A 40 3.27 -15.26 18.68
N LYS A 41 4.09 -15.10 19.73
CA LYS A 41 4.97 -16.18 20.19
C LYS A 41 4.16 -17.08 21.12
N PRO A 42 4.14 -18.41 20.91
CA PRO A 42 3.25 -19.34 21.64
C PRO A 42 3.48 -19.43 23.16
N LYS A 43 4.37 -18.61 23.74
CA LYS A 43 4.79 -18.69 25.15
C LYS A 43 4.67 -17.40 25.96
N LYS A 44 4.20 -16.27 25.40
CA LYS A 44 4.02 -15.03 26.18
C LYS A 44 2.69 -14.37 25.86
N LEU A 45 1.94 -14.02 26.91
CA LEU A 45 0.82 -13.08 26.87
C LEU A 45 1.32 -11.75 26.29
N ASN A 46 1.26 -11.57 24.99
CA ASN A 46 1.49 -10.28 24.36
C ASN A 46 0.25 -9.92 23.55
N GLU A 47 -0.12 -8.65 23.66
CA GLU A 47 -1.22 -7.98 22.98
C GLU A 47 -1.38 -8.48 21.53
N PRO A 48 -2.62 -8.65 21.03
CA PRO A 48 -2.90 -9.21 19.71
C PRO A 48 -2.58 -8.19 18.59
N CYS A 49 -1.32 -7.72 18.53
CA CYS A 49 -0.87 -6.69 17.59
C CYS A 49 -0.98 -7.19 16.16
N GLU A 50 -0.57 -8.43 15.89
CA GLU A 50 -0.75 -9.07 14.59
C GLU A 50 -2.22 -9.04 14.15
N ASP A 51 -3.14 -9.49 15.01
CA ASP A 51 -4.57 -9.45 14.73
C ASP A 51 -5.09 -8.03 14.46
N ARG A 52 -4.74 -7.06 15.32
CA ARG A 52 -5.12 -5.65 15.13
C ARG A 52 -4.57 -5.06 13.82
N PHE A 53 -3.36 -5.45 13.42
CA PHE A 53 -2.77 -5.05 12.16
C PHE A 53 -3.59 -5.56 10.98
N TYR A 54 -3.92 -6.85 10.95
CA TYR A 54 -4.71 -7.43 9.86
C TYR A 54 -6.17 -6.97 9.86
N LYS A 55 -6.76 -6.69 11.03
CA LYS A 55 -8.08 -6.02 11.12
C LYS A 55 -8.05 -4.63 10.51
N ALA A 56 -7.01 -3.84 10.77
CA ALA A 56 -6.85 -2.54 10.14
C ALA A 56 -6.64 -2.66 8.61
N LEU A 57 -5.86 -3.65 8.15
CA LEU A 57 -5.67 -3.89 6.72
C LEU A 57 -6.97 -4.31 6.01
N LEU A 58 -7.77 -5.19 6.62
CA LEU A 58 -9.09 -5.58 6.12
C LEU A 58 -10.00 -4.37 5.95
N ARG A 59 -10.05 -3.47 6.94
CA ARG A 59 -10.82 -2.22 6.86
C ARG A 59 -10.37 -1.33 5.71
N ILE A 60 -9.05 -1.22 5.49
CA ILE A 60 -8.50 -0.47 4.34
C ILE A 60 -8.97 -1.10 3.03
N TYR A 61 -8.88 -2.42 2.88
CA TYR A 61 -9.34 -3.09 1.66
C TYR A 61 -10.83 -2.88 1.41
N LEU A 62 -11.68 -3.04 2.43
CA LEU A 62 -13.12 -2.83 2.25
C LEU A 62 -13.44 -1.39 1.87
N TYR A 63 -12.82 -0.41 2.53
CA TYR A 63 -12.97 1.00 2.17
C TYR A 63 -12.53 1.27 0.72
N LEU A 64 -11.37 0.75 0.30
CA LEU A 64 -10.88 0.91 -1.07
C LEU A 64 -11.80 0.24 -2.10
N HIS A 65 -12.34 -0.93 -1.76
CA HIS A 65 -13.27 -1.66 -2.61
C HIS A 65 -14.60 -0.92 -2.78
N GLU A 66 -15.17 -0.41 -1.69
CA GLU A 66 -16.41 0.40 -1.70
C GLU A 66 -16.27 1.69 -2.52
N MET A 67 -15.10 2.34 -2.44
CA MET A 67 -14.82 3.56 -3.21
C MET A 67 -14.72 3.31 -4.72
N GLN A 68 -14.54 2.05 -5.15
CA GLN A 68 -14.35 1.59 -6.53
C GLN A 68 -13.24 2.31 -7.31
N ASN A 69 -12.42 3.10 -6.62
CA ASN A 69 -11.42 4.00 -7.16
C ASN A 69 -10.25 4.09 -6.19
N SER A 70 -9.08 4.40 -6.72
CA SER A 70 -7.91 4.73 -5.91
C SER A 70 -8.14 6.01 -5.10
N VAL A 71 -7.64 6.04 -3.87
CA VAL A 71 -7.88 7.13 -2.91
C VAL A 71 -6.57 7.80 -2.45
N PRO A 72 -6.56 9.11 -2.18
CA PRO A 72 -5.39 9.76 -1.59
C PRO A 72 -5.04 9.18 -0.21
N ILE A 73 -3.74 9.12 0.12
CA ILE A 73 -3.28 8.66 1.44
C ILE A 73 -3.90 9.46 2.59
N SER A 74 -4.07 10.77 2.40
CA SER A 74 -4.69 11.63 3.42
C SER A 74 -6.08 11.15 3.83
N ARG A 75 -6.88 10.63 2.88
CA ARG A 75 -8.18 10.05 3.18
C ARG A 75 -8.06 8.77 4.00
N LEU A 76 -7.16 7.85 3.64
CA LEU A 76 -6.94 6.64 4.44
C LEU A 76 -6.47 6.96 5.86
N VAL A 77 -5.67 8.02 6.03
CA VAL A 77 -5.16 8.41 7.35
C VAL A 77 -6.23 9.07 8.22
N ASN A 78 -7.04 9.94 7.63
CA ASN A 78 -7.97 10.81 8.35
C ASN A 78 -9.40 10.27 8.42
N ASP A 79 -9.90 9.65 7.34
CA ASP A 79 -11.32 9.33 7.16
C ASP A 79 -11.65 7.91 7.64
N LEU A 80 -10.67 7.00 7.67
CA LEU A 80 -10.88 5.64 8.14
C LEU A 80 -10.99 5.62 9.67
N GLU A 81 -12.06 5.05 10.24
CA GLU A 81 -12.18 4.83 11.68
C GLU A 81 -11.37 3.60 12.13
N TRP A 82 -10.06 3.78 12.23
CA TRP A 82 -9.10 2.84 12.82
C TRP A 82 -8.58 3.25 14.21
N LEU A 83 -9.30 4.16 14.89
CA LEU A 83 -8.97 4.61 16.24
C LEU A 83 -8.82 3.39 17.18
N GLY A 84 -7.64 3.27 17.80
CA GLY A 84 -7.31 2.21 18.76
C GLY A 84 -6.72 0.92 18.16
N LEU A 85 -6.70 0.75 16.84
CA LEU A 85 -6.10 -0.44 16.21
C LEU A 85 -4.61 -0.27 15.92
N VAL A 86 -4.20 0.90 15.43
CA VAL A 86 -2.83 1.16 14.95
C VAL A 86 -2.36 2.55 15.37
N LEU A 87 -1.26 2.62 16.12
CA LEU A 87 -0.67 3.86 16.62
C LEU A 87 0.11 4.61 15.53
N MET A 88 0.92 3.89 14.74
CA MET A 88 1.80 4.44 13.71
C MET A 88 1.24 4.20 12.30
N LYS A 89 0.10 4.82 12.04
CA LYS A 89 -0.72 4.69 10.82
C LYS A 89 0.07 4.81 9.51
N LYS A 90 0.90 5.84 9.38
CA LYS A 90 1.67 6.09 8.14
C LYS A 90 2.74 5.03 7.92
N ASP A 91 3.39 4.55 8.99
CA ASP A 91 4.41 3.51 8.91
C ASP A 91 3.81 2.16 8.54
N MET A 92 2.61 1.84 9.04
CA MET A 92 1.84 0.69 8.58
C MET A 92 1.57 0.76 7.08
N LEU A 93 1.02 1.89 6.59
CA LEU A 93 0.70 2.06 5.17
C LEU A 93 1.96 1.96 4.31
N LYS A 94 3.05 2.60 4.74
CA LYS A 94 4.35 2.51 4.05
C LYS A 94 4.83 1.07 3.94
N TRP A 95 4.79 0.32 5.04
CA TRP A 95 5.21 -1.08 5.03
C TRP A 95 4.32 -1.94 4.12
N CYS A 96 3.00 -1.71 4.11
CA CYS A 96 2.09 -2.41 3.18
C CYS A 96 2.44 -2.11 1.71
N LEU A 97 2.83 -0.88 1.37
CA LEU A 97 3.30 -0.51 0.03
C LEU A 97 4.64 -1.18 -0.31
N ASP A 98 5.57 -1.18 0.63
CA ASP A 98 6.88 -1.84 0.49
C ASP A 98 6.75 -3.36 0.30
N ARG A 99 5.64 -3.98 0.74
CA ARG A 99 5.33 -5.41 0.54
C ARG A 99 4.39 -5.69 -0.62
N GLY A 100 3.94 -4.66 -1.33
CA GLY A 100 3.00 -4.82 -2.43
C GLY A 100 1.62 -5.29 -1.97
N TYR A 101 1.29 -5.11 -0.69
CA TYR A 101 -0.06 -5.33 -0.13
C TYR A 101 -1.01 -4.21 -0.59
N LEU A 102 -0.45 -3.05 -0.90
CA LEU A 102 -1.12 -1.91 -1.49
C LEU A 102 -0.37 -1.47 -2.76
N TYR A 103 -1.08 -0.81 -3.67
CA TYR A 103 -0.53 -0.24 -4.89
C TYR A 103 -0.71 1.28 -4.92
N VAL A 104 0.13 1.97 -5.70
CA VAL A 104 0.04 3.42 -5.95
C VAL A 104 -0.17 3.65 -7.43
N ASP A 105 -1.23 4.35 -7.78
CA ASP A 105 -1.52 4.72 -9.16
C ASP A 105 -0.66 5.91 -9.64
N ASN A 106 -0.88 6.34 -10.88
CA ASN A 106 -0.12 7.45 -11.48
C ASN A 106 -0.43 8.83 -10.86
N LEU A 107 -1.50 8.93 -10.08
CA LEU A 107 -1.89 10.16 -9.37
C LEU A 107 -1.52 10.09 -7.88
N MET A 108 -0.63 9.16 -7.49
CA MET A 108 -0.17 8.99 -6.11
C MET A 108 -1.30 8.59 -5.14
N ARG A 109 -2.31 7.87 -5.65
CA ARG A 109 -3.45 7.36 -4.89
C ARG A 109 -3.30 5.86 -4.64
N ILE A 110 -3.82 5.40 -3.52
CA ILE A 110 -3.74 4.02 -3.05
C ILE A 110 -4.90 3.20 -3.60
N GLU A 111 -4.62 1.97 -4.02
CA GLU A 111 -5.62 0.96 -4.37
C GLU A 111 -5.17 -0.45 -3.96
N ILE A 112 -6.11 -1.41 -4.07
CA ILE A 112 -5.85 -2.82 -3.84
C ILE A 112 -5.20 -3.41 -5.11
N PRO A 113 -4.06 -4.11 -5.00
CA PRO A 113 -3.50 -4.87 -6.11
C PRO A 113 -4.50 -5.90 -6.66
N SER A 114 -4.58 -6.03 -7.98
CA SER A 114 -5.51 -6.95 -8.65
C SER A 114 -5.37 -8.41 -8.18
N GLU A 115 -4.16 -8.84 -7.83
CA GLU A 115 -3.88 -10.19 -7.33
C GLU A 115 -4.60 -10.46 -6.00
N ILE A 116 -4.59 -9.46 -5.12
CA ILE A 116 -5.29 -9.50 -3.83
C ILE A 116 -6.78 -9.37 -4.05
N GLU A 117 -7.21 -8.47 -4.93
CA GLU A 117 -8.62 -8.25 -5.22
C GLU A 117 -9.31 -9.50 -5.79
N ASN A 118 -8.67 -10.18 -6.73
CA ASN A 118 -9.20 -11.42 -7.31
C ASN A 118 -9.24 -12.57 -6.29
N THR A 119 -8.28 -12.62 -5.37
CA THR A 119 -8.17 -13.69 -4.36
C THR A 119 -9.12 -13.47 -3.18
N CYS A 120 -9.35 -12.21 -2.82
CA CYS A 120 -10.16 -11.81 -1.67
C CYS A 120 -11.56 -11.31 -2.06
N GLY A 121 -11.96 -11.43 -3.33
CA GLY A 121 -13.23 -10.91 -3.85
C GLY A 121 -14.45 -11.37 -3.04
N GLU A 122 -14.51 -12.66 -2.69
CA GLU A 122 -15.59 -13.21 -1.87
C GLU A 122 -15.69 -12.57 -0.48
N ILE A 123 -14.55 -12.14 0.08
CA ILE A 123 -14.54 -11.39 1.35
C ILE A 123 -15.24 -10.05 1.13
N PHE A 124 -14.90 -9.33 0.06
CA PHE A 124 -15.45 -8.00 -0.20
C PHE A 124 -16.94 -8.03 -0.53
N ASP A 125 -17.40 -9.05 -1.26
CA ASP A 125 -18.80 -9.20 -1.64
C ASP A 125 -19.72 -9.58 -0.47
N ASN A 126 -19.18 -10.26 0.56
CA ASN A 126 -19.99 -10.87 1.64
C ASN A 126 -19.66 -10.34 3.05
N SER A 127 -18.79 -9.34 3.20
CA SER A 127 -18.36 -8.86 4.52
C SER A 127 -19.46 -8.06 5.23
N ASN A 128 -20.21 -8.71 6.11
CA ASN A 128 -20.91 -8.01 7.19
C ASN A 128 -19.90 -7.72 8.33
N LEU A 129 -19.29 -6.54 8.30
CA LEU A 129 -18.31 -6.09 9.31
C LEU A 129 -18.91 -5.87 10.72
N ASN A 130 -20.21 -6.06 10.91
CA ASN A 130 -20.83 -5.95 12.22
C ASN A 130 -20.80 -7.28 13.01
N ASP A 131 -20.45 -8.39 12.36
CA ASP A 131 -20.32 -9.70 12.99
C ASP A 131 -18.84 -10.01 13.34
N PRO A 132 -18.50 -10.13 14.64
CA PRO A 132 -17.14 -10.46 15.07
C PRO A 132 -16.59 -11.78 14.49
N GLU A 133 -17.43 -12.82 14.35
CA GLU A 133 -16.98 -14.12 13.83
C GLU A 133 -16.64 -14.03 12.35
N VAL A 134 -17.42 -13.26 11.59
CA VAL A 134 -17.16 -12.98 10.17
C VAL A 134 -15.86 -12.19 10.01
N ILE A 135 -15.62 -11.19 10.87
CA ILE A 135 -14.38 -10.41 10.85
C ILE A 135 -13.17 -11.30 11.14
N GLU A 136 -13.23 -12.17 12.15
CA GLU A 136 -12.12 -13.07 12.49
C GLU A 136 -11.82 -14.04 11.35
N ARG A 137 -12.86 -14.60 10.72
CA ARG A 137 -12.68 -15.45 9.54
C ARG A 137 -12.06 -14.69 8.38
N ALA A 138 -12.54 -13.48 8.08
CA ALA A 138 -12.00 -12.64 7.01
C ALA A 138 -10.53 -12.26 7.25
N VAL A 139 -10.16 -12.00 8.50
CA VAL A 139 -8.77 -11.72 8.90
C VAL A 139 -7.87 -12.93 8.63
N GLU A 140 -8.29 -14.14 9.02
CA GLU A 140 -7.51 -15.36 8.76
C GLU A 140 -7.40 -15.66 7.25
N MET A 141 -8.47 -15.42 6.49
CA MET A 141 -8.44 -15.55 5.03
C MET A 141 -7.45 -14.57 4.39
N ILE A 142 -7.43 -13.30 4.81
CA ILE A 142 -6.46 -12.32 4.31
C ILE A 142 -5.03 -12.72 4.67
N LYS A 143 -4.78 -13.18 5.90
CA LYS A 143 -3.46 -13.68 6.31
C LYS A 143 -2.99 -14.82 5.42
N ALA A 144 -3.87 -15.80 5.16
CA ALA A 144 -3.57 -16.94 4.30
C ALA A 144 -3.33 -16.50 2.83
N ALA A 145 -4.20 -15.65 2.30
CA ALA A 145 -4.10 -15.13 0.94
C ALA A 145 -2.78 -14.39 0.70
N LEU A 146 -2.39 -13.49 1.61
CA LEU A 146 -1.15 -12.72 1.49
C LEU A 146 0.10 -13.61 1.56
N LYS A 147 0.07 -14.68 2.37
CA LYS A 147 1.14 -15.68 2.38
C LYS A 147 1.25 -16.40 1.03
N CYS A 148 0.13 -16.85 0.48
CA CYS A 148 0.11 -17.52 -0.83
C CYS A 148 0.53 -16.61 -1.98
N LEU A 149 0.21 -15.32 -1.90
CA LEU A 149 0.53 -14.33 -2.93
C LEU A 149 1.93 -13.73 -2.79
N THR A 150 2.71 -14.06 -1.76
CA THR A 150 3.96 -13.36 -1.43
C THR A 150 4.94 -13.27 -2.62
N ASP A 151 5.01 -14.28 -3.48
CA ASP A 151 5.87 -14.28 -4.68
C ASP A 151 5.30 -13.48 -5.86
N SER A 152 3.98 -13.28 -5.93
CA SER A 152 3.32 -12.49 -6.98
C SER A 152 3.17 -11.02 -6.61
N LEU A 153 3.22 -10.69 -5.31
CA LEU A 153 3.13 -9.31 -4.84
C LEU A 153 4.41 -8.56 -5.17
N LYS A 154 4.24 -7.47 -5.92
CA LYS A 154 5.33 -6.60 -6.33
C LYS A 154 5.33 -5.32 -5.48
N PRO A 155 6.42 -5.02 -4.75
CA PRO A 155 6.60 -3.79 -4.00
C PRO A 155 6.42 -2.53 -4.85
N VAL A 156 5.97 -1.45 -4.20
CA VAL A 156 6.00 -0.11 -4.77
C VAL A 156 7.41 0.46 -4.65
N SER A 157 7.89 1.14 -5.70
CA SER A 157 9.21 1.75 -5.67
C SER A 157 9.26 2.92 -4.67
N PRO A 158 10.38 3.11 -3.93
CA PRO A 158 10.48 4.11 -2.87
C PRO A 158 10.12 5.55 -3.27
N ASP A 159 10.48 5.93 -4.50
CA ASP A 159 10.21 7.22 -5.11
C ASP A 159 8.72 7.50 -5.33
N ARG A 160 7.90 6.43 -5.42
CA ARG A 160 6.45 6.51 -5.66
C ARG A 160 5.63 6.40 -4.37
N ILE A 161 6.25 6.24 -3.21
CA ILE A 161 5.52 6.15 -1.93
C ILE A 161 5.07 7.56 -1.51
N PRO A 162 3.75 7.87 -1.46
CA PRO A 162 3.25 9.21 -1.13
C PRO A 162 3.29 9.54 0.38
N ILE A 163 4.25 8.97 1.11
CA ILE A 163 4.41 9.13 2.56
C ILE A 163 5.82 9.68 2.81
N LYS A 164 5.90 10.95 3.20
CA LYS A 164 7.14 11.53 3.71
C LYS A 164 7.56 10.77 4.98
N GLN A 165 8.81 10.30 5.03
CA GLN A 165 9.37 9.74 6.27
C GLN A 165 9.25 10.80 7.38
N PHE A 166 8.78 10.41 8.56
CA PHE A 166 8.68 11.31 9.72
C PHE A 166 10.05 11.64 10.33
N GLN A 167 11.10 10.94 9.94
CA GLN A 167 12.49 11.27 10.26
C GLN A 167 13.18 11.67 8.97
N GLU A 168 13.62 12.92 8.89
CA GLU A 168 14.79 13.26 8.08
C GLU A 168 15.92 12.35 8.58
N LEU A 169 16.33 11.39 7.75
CA LEU A 169 17.51 10.58 8.00
C LEU A 169 18.72 11.53 8.05
N GLU A 170 19.33 11.69 9.21
CA GLU A 170 20.67 12.27 9.29
C GLU A 170 21.62 11.42 8.44
N LEU A 171 22.46 12.09 7.64
CA LEU A 171 23.48 11.46 6.81
C LEU A 171 24.38 10.55 7.65
N GLY A 172 24.16 9.23 7.58
CA GLY A 172 25.02 8.24 8.25
C GLY A 172 24.30 7.11 8.98
N GLU A 173 22.99 7.20 9.22
CA GLU A 173 22.24 6.10 9.84
C GLU A 173 21.70 5.12 8.80
N SER A 174 21.91 3.82 9.07
CA SER A 174 21.54 2.68 8.22
C SER A 174 20.14 2.85 7.65
N LYS A 175 20.06 2.86 6.33
CA LYS A 175 18.80 2.97 5.61
C LYS A 175 17.93 1.78 6.04
N LEU A 176 16.63 2.01 6.21
CA LEU A 176 15.63 0.92 6.25
C LEU A 176 15.78 -0.06 5.05
N TYR A 177 16.44 0.39 3.97
CA TYR A 177 16.83 -0.36 2.78
C TYR A 177 18.02 -1.33 2.92
N ASP A 178 18.77 -1.31 4.04
CA ASP A 178 19.86 -2.29 4.28
C ASP A 178 19.33 -3.70 4.65
N ASN A 179 18.01 -3.92 4.61
CA ASN A 179 17.36 -5.12 5.11
C ASN A 179 16.42 -5.81 4.12
N ILE A 180 16.45 -5.42 2.86
CA ILE A 180 15.71 -6.10 1.79
C ILE A 180 16.74 -6.59 0.79
N ASP A 181 16.81 -7.91 0.61
CA ASP A 181 17.53 -8.47 -0.53
C ASP A 181 16.73 -8.10 -1.79
N THR A 182 17.13 -7.01 -2.45
CA THR A 182 16.48 -6.50 -3.66
C THR A 182 17.02 -7.16 -4.93
N SER A 183 17.93 -8.13 -4.82
CA SER A 183 18.60 -8.72 -5.99
C SER A 183 17.63 -9.45 -6.93
N ASP A 184 16.53 -9.99 -6.41
CA ASP A 184 15.48 -10.71 -7.16
C ASP A 184 14.10 -10.01 -7.15
N VAL A 185 14.00 -8.80 -6.61
CA VAL A 185 12.69 -8.12 -6.47
C VAL A 185 12.33 -7.44 -7.78
N GLN A 186 11.40 -8.04 -8.53
CA GLN A 186 10.71 -7.34 -9.60
C GLN A 186 9.84 -6.22 -9.00
N LEU A 187 10.39 -5.01 -9.00
CA LEU A 187 9.61 -3.81 -8.74
C LEU A 187 8.50 -3.69 -9.79
N ARG A 188 7.36 -3.09 -9.44
CA ARG A 188 6.37 -2.69 -10.45
C ARG A 188 6.98 -1.55 -11.29
N SER A 189 7.69 -1.89 -12.37
CA SER A 189 7.91 -0.98 -13.49
C SER A 189 6.60 -0.84 -14.27
N GLU A 190 6.39 0.32 -14.89
CA GLU A 190 5.20 0.66 -15.68
C GLU A 190 4.68 -0.52 -16.48
N LYS A 191 3.36 -0.77 -16.41
CA LYS A 191 2.72 -1.33 -17.59
C LYS A 191 2.66 -0.20 -18.60
N ASP A 192 3.55 -0.28 -19.60
CA ASP A 192 3.28 0.24 -20.93
C ASP A 192 1.84 -0.11 -21.30
N GLY A 193 1.06 0.92 -21.60
CA GLY A 193 -0.26 0.77 -22.21
C GLY A 193 -1.36 0.25 -21.28
N MET A 194 -2.21 1.18 -20.83
CA MET A 194 -3.65 0.99 -20.98
C MET A 194 -4.31 -0.11 -20.13
N VAL A 195 -4.26 0.00 -18.79
CA VAL A 195 -5.29 -0.61 -17.92
C VAL A 195 -5.64 0.31 -16.75
N THR A 196 -6.24 1.46 -17.03
CA THR A 196 -7.06 2.20 -16.05
C THR A 196 -8.47 2.47 -16.56
N ALA A 197 -8.78 2.09 -17.81
CA ALA A 197 -10.08 2.30 -18.43
C ALA A 197 -11.24 1.55 -17.73
N ARG A 198 -10.96 0.53 -16.90
CA ARG A 198 -12.02 -0.23 -16.23
C ARG A 198 -12.61 0.46 -15.00
N ARG A 199 -11.97 1.49 -14.42
CA ARG A 199 -12.42 2.10 -13.16
C ARG A 199 -12.52 3.62 -13.12
N THR A 200 -11.89 4.36 -14.03
CA THR A 200 -11.90 5.83 -13.94
C THR A 200 -13.09 6.52 -14.58
N GLY A 201 -14.01 5.80 -15.24
CA GLY A 201 -15.14 6.43 -15.95
C GLY A 201 -14.73 7.50 -16.97
N ALA A 202 -13.46 7.54 -17.36
CA ALA A 202 -12.93 8.48 -18.33
C ALA A 202 -13.30 7.94 -19.72
N ASN A 203 -14.50 8.28 -20.18
CA ASN A 203 -14.84 8.21 -21.59
C ASN A 203 -13.69 8.84 -22.38
N ARG A 204 -13.18 8.08 -23.36
CA ARG A 204 -12.28 8.50 -24.43
C ARG A 204 -12.10 10.02 -24.49
N VAL A 205 -11.06 10.54 -23.86
CA VAL A 205 -10.48 11.78 -24.38
C VAL A 205 -9.77 11.34 -25.64
N GLU A 206 -10.48 11.45 -26.77
CA GLU A 206 -9.82 11.51 -28.06
C GLU A 206 -8.73 12.56 -27.94
N VAL A 207 -7.50 12.11 -28.08
CA VAL A 207 -6.32 12.96 -28.20
C VAL A 207 -6.47 13.74 -29.50
N ARG A 208 -7.21 14.85 -29.47
CA ARG A 208 -7.03 15.95 -30.41
C ARG A 208 -5.83 16.75 -29.92
N ILE A 209 -4.65 16.26 -30.25
CA ILE A 209 -3.52 17.18 -30.43
C ILE A 209 -3.83 17.97 -31.69
N LYS A 210 -4.12 19.26 -31.54
CA LYS A 210 -3.57 20.29 -32.43
C LYS A 210 -3.68 21.70 -31.81
N SER A 211 -2.48 22.24 -31.59
CA SER A 211 -2.05 23.64 -31.69
C SER A 211 -2.72 24.69 -30.81
N GLY A 212 -1.91 25.23 -29.89
CA GLY A 212 -2.17 26.49 -29.21
C GLY A 212 -2.03 27.70 -30.14
N GLU A 213 -3.06 27.95 -30.93
CA GLU A 213 -3.26 29.18 -31.71
C GLU A 213 -4.72 29.64 -31.60
N SER A 214 -5.23 29.97 -30.40
CA SER A 214 -6.63 30.44 -30.31
C SER A 214 -6.93 31.55 -29.31
N THR A 215 -5.92 32.16 -28.69
CA THR A 215 -6.14 33.32 -27.82
C THR A 215 -5.72 34.63 -28.47
N ARG A 216 -4.57 34.67 -29.19
CA ARG A 216 -4.13 35.88 -29.89
C ARG A 216 -4.84 36.14 -31.21
N GLU A 217 -5.16 35.10 -31.96
CA GLU A 217 -5.85 35.25 -33.26
C GLU A 217 -7.33 35.60 -33.08
N ARG A 218 -7.94 35.13 -31.97
CA ARG A 218 -9.30 35.49 -31.58
C ARG A 218 -9.41 36.95 -31.12
N GLN A 219 -8.43 37.44 -30.35
CA GLN A 219 -8.33 38.86 -29.99
C GLN A 219 -8.06 39.75 -31.22
N ARG A 220 -7.25 39.29 -32.20
CA ARG A 220 -6.99 40.05 -33.41
C ARG A 220 -8.24 40.21 -34.28
N LEU A 221 -9.01 39.15 -34.47
CA LEU A 221 -10.25 39.18 -35.28
C LEU A 221 -11.36 40.00 -34.62
N GLU A 222 -11.45 40.02 -33.29
CA GLU A 222 -12.38 40.90 -32.57
C GLU A 222 -12.00 42.38 -32.72
N THR A 223 -10.69 42.69 -32.74
CA THR A 223 -10.21 44.08 -32.90
C THR A 223 -10.35 44.59 -34.35
N GLU A 224 -10.23 43.70 -35.35
CA GLU A 224 -10.44 44.07 -36.77
C GLU A 224 -11.94 44.28 -37.08
N ALA A 225 -12.84 43.50 -36.47
CA ALA A 225 -14.29 43.65 -36.66
C ALA A 225 -14.89 44.90 -35.97
N GLU A 226 -14.24 45.43 -34.93
CA GLU A 226 -14.69 46.62 -34.21
C GLU A 226 -14.28 47.94 -34.91
N ASN A 227 -13.25 47.89 -35.77
CA ASN A 227 -12.78 49.05 -36.54
C ASN A 227 -13.51 49.24 -37.90
N GLU A 228 -14.38 48.31 -38.29
CA GLU A 228 -15.19 48.40 -39.53
C GLU A 228 -16.66 48.82 -39.27
N ARG A 229 -16.98 49.30 -38.06
CA ARG A 229 -18.26 49.96 -37.73
C ARG A 229 -18.08 51.46 -37.53
#